data_AF-A0A2H9P2C4-F1
#
_entry.id   AF-A0A2H9P2C4-F1
#
_cell.length_a   1.000
_cell.length_b   1.000
_cell.length_c   1.000
_cell.angle_alpha   90.00
_cell.angle_beta   90.00
_cell.angle_gamma   90.00
#
_symmetry.space_group_name_H-M   'P 1'
#
loop_
_entity.id
_entity.type
_entity.pdbx_description
1 polymer ?
#
loop_
_entity_poly.entity_id
_entity_poly.type
_entity_poly.pdbx_seq_one_letter_code
_entity_poly.pdbx_strand_id
1 'polypeptide(L)' 'FDQEVWLCWKYGETEIKFWHEKDFGFMGRKPIEVSDESLI' A
#
# COMPACT_ATOMS: atom_id res chain seq x y z
N PHE A 1 13.65 -10.27 -6.90
CA PHE A 1 12.38 -9.87 -6.24
C PHE A 1 11.97 -8.59 -6.94
N ASP A 2 11.16 -8.68 -8.00
CA ASP A 2 10.87 -7.56 -8.92
C ASP A 2 9.35 -7.37 -9.11
N GLN A 3 8.55 -7.70 -8.09
CA GLN A 3 7.13 -7.40 -8.15
C GLN A 3 6.91 -5.91 -7.89
N GLU A 4 6.65 -5.17 -8.97
CA GLU A 4 6.20 -3.79 -8.90
C GLU A 4 4.82 -3.72 -8.23
N VAL A 5 4.70 -2.80 -7.27
CA VAL A 5 3.45 -2.49 -6.57
C VAL A 5 3.13 -1.02 -6.69
N TRP A 6 1.85 -0.68 -6.61
CA TRP A 6 1.38 0.70 -6.66
C TRP A 6 0.91 1.14 -5.29
N LEU A 7 1.38 2.30 -4.86
CA LEU A 7 0.86 2.96 -3.68
C LEU A 7 -0.56 3.46 -3.93
N CYS A 8 -1.44 3.22 -2.96
CA CYS A 8 -2.88 3.41 -3.13
C CYS A 8 -3.44 4.37 -2.08
N TRP A 9 -3.82 5.56 -2.54
CA TRP A 9 -4.47 6.60 -1.74
C TRP A 9 -5.95 6.74 -2.10
N LYS A 10 -6.79 7.04 -1.10
CA LYS A 10 -8.21 7.35 -1.27
C LYS A 10 -8.54 8.73 -0.71
N TYR A 11 -9.47 9.44 -1.35
CA TYR A 11 -9.99 10.71 -0.81
C TYR A 11 -10.41 10.59 0.67
N GLY A 12 -9.90 11.51 1.49
CA GLY A 12 -10.07 11.51 2.94
C GLY A 12 -8.92 10.88 3.73
N GLU A 13 -7.99 10.17 3.07
CA GLU A 13 -6.77 9.69 3.72
C GLU A 13 -5.74 10.82 3.81
N THR A 14 -5.08 10.94 4.96
CA THR A 14 -4.04 11.96 5.20
C THR A 14 -2.66 11.54 4.70
N GLU A 15 -2.47 10.23 4.49
CA GLU A 15 -1.22 9.60 4.07
C GLU A 15 -1.54 8.30 3.32
N ILE A 16 -0.55 7.76 2.62
CA ILE A 16 -0.69 6.49 1.90
C ILE A 16 -0.58 5.35 2.91
N LYS A 17 -1.66 4.56 3.06
CA LYS A 17 -1.72 3.41 3.99
C LYS A 17 -1.86 2.07 3.32
N PHE A 18 -1.98 2.05 1.99
CA PHE A 18 -2.28 0.85 1.24
C PHE A 18 -1.43 0.78 -0.03
N TRP A 19 -1.22 -0.44 -0.50
CA TRP A 19 -0.66 -0.76 -1.80
C TRP A 19 -1.55 -1.76 -2.53
N HIS A 20 -1.36 -1.92 -3.83
CA HIS A 20 -1.96 -3.02 -4.57
C HIS A 20 -1.04 -3.47 -5.70
N GLU A 21 -1.29 -4.68 -6.18
CA GLU A 21 -0.69 -5.22 -7.41
C GLU A 21 -1.24 -4.46 -8.63
N LYS A 22 -0.44 -4.36 -9.70
CA LYS A 22 -0.78 -3.58 -10.90
C LYS A 22 -2.12 -3.96 -11.52
N ASP A 23 -2.44 -5.26 -11.57
CA ASP A 23 -3.61 -5.78 -12.29
C ASP A 23 -4.90 -5.79 -11.45
N PHE A 24 -4.79 -5.66 -10.13
CA PHE A 24 -5.95 -5.71 -9.22
C PHE A 24 -6.61 -4.35 -8.99
N GLY A 25 -5.86 -3.25 -9.23
CA GLY A 25 -6.34 -1.89 -9.02
C GLY A 25 -6.85 -1.63 -7.60
N PHE A 26 -7.78 -0.68 -7.48
CA PHE A 26 -8.30 -0.22 -6.17
C PHE A 26 -9.01 -1.31 -5.35
N MET A 27 -9.59 -2.34 -5.98
CA MET A 27 -10.26 -3.42 -5.24
C MET A 27 -9.26 -4.36 -4.54
N GLY A 28 -8.00 -4.37 -4.96
CA GLY A 28 -6.93 -5.19 -4.40
C GLY A 28 -6.11 -4.53 -3.30
N ARG A 29 -6.65 -3.53 -2.60
CA ARG A 29 -5.91 -2.81 -1.55
C ARG A 29 -5.46 -3.74 -0.43
N LYS A 30 -4.16 -3.72 -0.15
CA LYS A 30 -3.51 -4.37 0.97
C LYS A 30 -2.89 -3.30 1.88
N PRO A 31 -2.97 -3.44 3.22
CA PRO A 31 -2.38 -2.47 4.13
C PRO A 31 -0.86 -2.46 4.02
N ILE A 32 -0.26 -1.29 4.22
CA ILE A 32 1.16 -1.15 4.51
C ILE A 32 1.30 -1.39 6.01
N GLU A 33 1.86 -2.52 6.41
CA GLU A 33 2.16 -2.78 7.82
C GLU A 33 3.39 -1.97 8.21
N VAL A 34 3.22 -1.09 9.20
CA VAL A 34 4.31 -0.35 9.83
C VAL A 34 4.28 -0.73 11.30
N SER A 35 5.22 -1.54 11.74
CA SER A 35 5.51 -1.75 13.17
C SER A 35 6.70 -0.89 13.57
N ASP A 36 6.80 -0.48 14.84
CA ASP A 36 8.01 0.17 15.36
C ASP A 36 9.27 -0.69 15.11
N GLU A 37 9.12 -2.02 15.05
CA GLU A 37 10.17 -2.97 14.68
C GLU A 37 10.60 -2.90 13.20
N SER A 38 9.72 -2.47 12.31
CA SER A 38 10.00 -2.29 10.87
C SER A 38 10.67 -0.96 10.54
N LEU A 39 10.73 -0.04 11.51
CA LEU A 39 11.32 1.30 11.38
C LEU A 39 12.76 1.38 11.92
N ILE A 40 13.35 0.25 12.33
CA ILE A 40 14.72 0.14 12.86
C ILE A 40 15.72 -0.17 11.74
#